data_AF-A0A837HLQ1-F1
#
_entry.id   AF-A0A837HLQ1-F1
#
_cell.length_a   1.000
_cell.length_b   1.000
_cell.length_c   1.000
_cell.angle_alpha   90.00
_cell.angle_beta   90.00
_cell.angle_gamma   90.00
#
_symmetry.space_group_name_H-M   'P 1'
#
loop_
_entity.id
_entity.type
_entity.pdbx_description
1 polymer ?
#
loop_
_entity_poly.entity_id
_entity_poly.type
_entity_poly.pdbx_seq_one_letter_code
_entity_poly.pdbx_strand_id
1 'polypeptide(L)'
;MLTKRTNILFDDELWELVTSVAKRENSSVGKVVRKAIRNTYSEDEISKRRADACKKILAIRPKPFPGKIDYKELINYGRKY
;
A
#
# COMPACT_ATOMS: atom_id res chain seq x y z
N MET A 1 2.37 -14.30 21.71
CA MET A 1 1.07 -14.78 22.25
C MET A 1 -0.02 -13.81 21.81
N LEU A 2 -1.21 -14.28 21.42
CA LEU A 2 -2.33 -13.38 21.05
C LEU A 2 -3.14 -13.05 22.31
N THR A 3 -3.28 -11.77 22.64
CA THR A 3 -3.86 -11.31 23.93
C THR A 3 -5.14 -10.49 23.79
N LYS A 4 -5.53 -10.14 22.56
CA LYS A 4 -6.71 -9.32 22.28
C LYS A 4 -7.60 -10.04 21.27
N ARG A 5 -8.91 -10.07 21.55
CA ARG A 5 -9.95 -10.60 20.66
C ARG A 5 -10.88 -9.45 20.28
N THR A 6 -11.23 -9.39 19.00
CA THR A 6 -12.21 -8.44 18.47
C THR A 6 -13.13 -9.21 17.51
N ASN A 7 -14.38 -8.74 17.39
CA ASN A 7 -15.33 -9.26 16.43
C ASN A 7 -15.40 -8.26 15.27
N ILE A 8 -15.24 -8.75 14.05
CA ILE A 8 -15.27 -7.95 12.83
C ILE A 8 -16.40 -8.52 11.98
N LEU A 9 -17.28 -7.64 11.50
CA LEU A 9 -18.30 -7.98 10.52
C LEU A 9 -17.69 -7.84 9.13
N PHE A 10 -17.84 -8.87 8.33
CA PHE A 10 -17.47 -8.89 6.91
C PHE A 10 -18.75 -8.87 6.09
N ASP A 11 -18.71 -8.25 4.91
CA ASP A 11 -19.67 -8.57 3.86
C ASP A 11 -19.38 -9.97 3.28
N ASP A 12 -20.34 -10.50 2.52
CA ASP A 12 -20.29 -11.86 2.00
C ASP A 12 -19.11 -12.06 1.03
N GLU A 13 -18.87 -11.10 0.14
CA GLU A 13 -17.78 -11.15 -0.85
C GLU A 13 -16.41 -11.21 -0.17
N LEU A 14 -16.19 -10.35 0.83
CA LEU A 14 -14.94 -10.28 1.57
C LEU A 14 -14.75 -11.52 2.45
N TRP A 15 -15.83 -12.08 2.99
CA TRP A 15 -15.79 -13.34 3.74
C TRP A 15 -15.38 -14.52 2.86
N GLU A 16 -15.96 -14.65 1.67
CA GLU A 16 -15.57 -15.67 0.69
C GLU A 16 -14.11 -15.52 0.26
N LEU A 17 -13.68 -14.29 -0.01
CA LEU A 17 -12.29 -14.00 -0.35
C LEU A 17 -11.34 -14.42 0.77
N VAL A 18 -11.57 -13.97 2.00
CA VAL A 18 -10.68 -14.25 3.14
C VAL A 18 -10.65 -15.74 3.47
N THR A 19 -11.79 -16.44 3.39
CA THR A 19 -11.85 -17.87 3.65
C THR A 19 -11.15 -18.68 2.56
N SER A 20 -11.28 -18.30 1.28
CA SER A 20 -10.56 -18.95 0.17
C SER A 20 -9.04 -18.80 0.32
N VAL A 21 -8.56 -17.62 0.71
CA VAL A 21 -7.13 -17.36 0.96
C VAL A 21 -6.65 -18.16 2.16
N ALA A 22 -7.42 -18.21 3.24
CA ALA A 22 -7.08 -18.99 4.42
C ALA A 22 -6.93 -20.48 4.10
N LYS A 23 -7.85 -21.04 3.29
CA LYS A 23 -7.77 -22.43 2.80
C LYS A 23 -6.51 -22.65 1.94
N ARG A 24 -6.26 -21.77 0.97
CA ARG A 24 -5.08 -21.87 0.08
C ARG A 24 -3.76 -21.80 0.85
N GLU A 25 -3.69 -20.98 1.90
CA GLU A 25 -2.49 -20.84 2.74
C GLU A 25 -2.42 -21.86 3.90
N ASN A 26 -3.36 -22.81 3.99
CA ASN A 26 -3.51 -23.74 5.11
C ASN A 26 -3.40 -23.04 6.48
N SER A 27 -4.18 -21.98 6.64
CA SER A 27 -4.05 -21.00 7.72
C SER A 27 -5.43 -20.58 8.25
N SER A 28 -5.48 -19.88 9.38
CA SER A 28 -6.73 -19.33 9.91
C SER A 28 -7.02 -17.95 9.33
N VAL A 29 -8.31 -17.63 9.22
CA VAL A 29 -8.80 -16.29 8.83
C VAL A 29 -8.11 -15.19 9.65
N GLY A 30 -8.04 -15.35 10.97
CA GLY A 30 -7.37 -14.38 11.83
C GLY A 30 -5.87 -14.20 11.52
N LYS A 31 -5.18 -15.25 11.05
CA LYS A 31 -3.77 -15.14 10.62
C LYS A 31 -3.65 -14.39 9.28
N VAL A 32 -4.57 -14.64 8.35
CA VAL A 32 -4.65 -13.90 7.07
C VAL A 32 -4.89 -12.41 7.32
N VAL A 33 -5.89 -12.06 8.13
CA VAL A 33 -6.21 -10.66 8.48
C VAL A 33 -5.01 -9.97 9.13
N ARG A 34 -4.36 -10.60 10.13
CA ARG A 34 -3.16 -10.02 10.76
C ARG A 34 -2.00 -9.83 9.78
N LYS A 35 -1.79 -10.78 8.87
CA LYS A 35 -0.76 -10.69 7.82
C LYS A 35 -1.06 -9.51 6.88
N ALA A 36 -2.30 -9.38 6.43
CA ALA A 36 -2.73 -8.26 5.57
C ALA A 36 -2.53 -6.91 6.26
N ILE A 37 -2.92 -6.77 7.53
CA ILE A 37 -2.74 -5.54 8.32
C ILE A 37 -1.25 -5.21 8.47
N ARG A 38 -0.42 -6.18 8.86
CA ARG A 38 1.03 -5.96 8.99
C ARG A 38 1.65 -5.58 7.66
N ASN A 39 1.26 -6.22 6.58
CA ASN A 39 1.77 -5.86 5.26
C ASN A 39 1.38 -4.42 4.96
N THR A 40 0.10 -4.05 5.07
CA THR A 40 -0.41 -2.72 4.68
C THR A 40 0.10 -1.56 5.54
N TYR A 41 0.35 -1.80 6.82
CA TYR A 41 0.63 -0.74 7.80
C TYR A 41 1.97 -0.90 8.52
N SER A 42 2.81 -1.87 8.15
CA SER A 42 4.19 -1.90 8.67
C SER A 42 4.98 -0.73 8.11
N GLU A 43 5.77 -0.09 8.98
CA GLU A 43 6.70 0.97 8.57
C GLU A 43 7.68 0.48 7.48
N ASP A 44 8.03 -0.80 7.51
CA ASP A 44 8.85 -1.46 6.49
C ASP A 44 8.18 -1.47 5.11
N GLU A 45 6.88 -1.73 5.03
CA GLU A 45 6.18 -1.73 3.75
C GLU A 45 6.00 -0.31 3.20
N ILE A 46 5.71 0.66 4.06
CA ILE A 46 5.69 2.08 3.69
C ILE A 46 7.06 2.50 3.14
N SER A 47 8.15 2.11 3.82
CA SER A 47 9.52 2.40 3.41
C SER A 47 9.87 1.73 2.09
N LYS A 48 9.45 0.48 1.87
CA LYS A 48 9.60 -0.22 0.58
C LYS A 48 8.85 0.48 -0.55
N ARG A 49 7.59 0.87 -0.33
CA ARG A 49 6.81 1.61 -1.33
C ARG A 49 7.46 2.94 -1.70
N ARG A 50 8.01 3.67 -0.72
CA ARG A 50 8.78 4.91 -0.97
C ARG A 50 10.06 4.63 -1.77
N ALA A 51 10.81 3.61 -1.41
CA ALA A 51 12.02 3.22 -2.12
C ALA A 51 11.73 2.84 -3.59
N ASP A 52 10.66 2.07 -3.82
CA ASP A 52 10.22 1.68 -5.17
C ASP A 52 9.77 2.89 -6.00
N ALA A 53 9.05 3.84 -5.38
CA ALA A 53 8.67 5.08 -6.05
C ALA A 53 9.90 5.91 -6.43
N CYS A 54 10.86 6.08 -5.51
CA CYS A 54 12.13 6.77 -5.79
C CYS A 54 12.88 6.09 -6.94
N LYS A 55 12.97 4.75 -6.95
CA LYS A 55 13.62 3.99 -8.02
C LYS A 55 12.95 4.23 -9.37
N LYS A 56 11.61 4.21 -9.43
CA LYS A 56 10.85 4.49 -10.66
C LYS A 56 11.05 5.93 -11.15
N ILE A 57 11.02 6.90 -10.23
CA ILE A 57 11.28 8.31 -10.56
C ILE A 57 12.69 8.48 -11.13
N LEU A 58 13.71 7.90 -10.49
CA LEU A 58 15.10 8.00 -10.93
C LEU A 58 15.36 7.24 -12.24
N ALA A 59 14.61 6.17 -12.52
CA ALA A 59 14.70 5.48 -13.81
C ALA A 59 14.23 6.38 -14.98
N ILE A 60 13.19 7.18 -14.76
CA ILE A 60 12.66 8.11 -15.76
C ILE A 60 13.49 9.40 -15.80
N ARG A 61 13.89 9.89 -14.62
CA ARG A 61 14.64 11.12 -14.44
C ARG A 61 15.83 10.89 -13.49
N PRO A 62 16.97 10.41 -14.02
CA PRO A 62 18.14 10.08 -13.22
C PRO A 62 18.74 11.26 -12.46
N LYS A 63 18.53 12.48 -12.98
CA LYS A 63 18.94 13.74 -12.35
C LYS A 63 17.70 14.53 -11.97
N PRO A 64 17.34 14.58 -10.66
CA PRO A 64 16.27 15.42 -10.16
C PRO A 64 16.46 16.88 -10.61
N PHE A 65 15.36 17.62 -10.72
CA PHE A 65 15.44 19.04 -11.09
C PHE A 65 16.27 19.80 -10.04
N PRO A 66 17.40 20.41 -10.41
CA PRO A 66 18.29 21.06 -9.44
C PRO A 66 17.80 22.46 -9.03
N GLY A 67 16.79 23.00 -9.71
CA GLY A 67 16.31 24.38 -9.53
C GLY A 67 15.04 24.50 -8.70
N LYS A 68 14.60 25.74 -8.49
CA LYS A 68 13.28 26.04 -7.92
C LYS A 68 12.20 25.74 -8.95
N ILE A 69 11.22 24.94 -8.55
CA ILE A 69 10.07 24.60 -9.39
C ILE A 69 9.16 25.83 -9.49
N ASP A 70 8.82 26.25 -10.70
CA ASP A 70 7.75 27.24 -10.91
C ASP A 70 6.39 26.53 -10.83
N TYR A 71 5.77 26.61 -9.65
CA TYR A 71 4.46 26.01 -9.41
C TYR A 71 3.35 26.69 -10.20
N LYS A 72 3.47 27.98 -10.52
CA LYS A 72 2.42 28.73 -11.25
C LYS A 72 2.36 28.24 -12.70
N GLU A 73 3.52 28.05 -13.32
CA GLU A 73 3.60 27.49 -14.66
C GLU A 73 3.06 26.06 -14.71
N LEU A 74 3.45 25.21 -13.77
CA LEU A 74 2.96 23.82 -13.69
C LEU A 74 1.44 23.73 -13.52
N ILE A 75 0.87 24.56 -12.64
CA ILE A 75 -0.59 24.61 -12.43
C ILE A 75 -1.30 25.07 -13.71
N ASN A 76 -0.78 26.09 -14.39
CA ASN A 76 -1.37 26.57 -15.64
C ASN A 76 -1.27 25.55 -16.77
N TYR A 77 -0.15 24.83 -16.87
CA TYR A 77 0.03 23.73 -17.81
C TYR A 77 -1.02 22.62 -17.58
N GLY A 78 -1.22 22.22 -16.32
CA GLY A 78 -2.20 21.20 -15.96
C GLY A 78 -3.67 21.62 -16.04
N ARG A 79 -3.96 22.91 -16.22
CA ARG A 79 -5.33 23.42 -16.49
C ARG A 79 -5.63 23.55 -17.98
N LYS A 80 -4.60 23.56 -18.82
CA LYS A 80 -4.71 23.67 -20.28
C LYS A 80 -5.10 22.34 -20.94
N TYR A 81 -4.82 21.23 -20.26
CA TYR A 81 -5.15 19.86 -20.64
C TYR A 81 -6.03 19.23 -19.56
#